data_AF-A0A7S1UXZ4-F1
#
_entry.id   AF-A0A7S1UXZ4-F1
#
_cell.length_a   1.000
_cell.length_b   1.000
_cell.length_c   1.000
_cell.angle_alpha   90.00
_cell.angle_beta   90.00
_cell.angle_gamma   90.00
#
_symmetry.space_group_name_H-M   'P 1'
#
loop_
_entity.id
_entity.type
_entity.pdbx_description
1 polymer ?
#
loop_
_entity_poly.entity_id
_entity_poly.type
_entity_poly.pdbx_seq_one_letter_code
_entity_poly.pdbx_strand_id
1 'polypeptide(L)'
;LRLLCYGDSITVGTWSGGDPAPYSDALQETLAQEYGTHVQTIMYAFPAWRAISSAEGIYTHNLGLANILNFRVMSLAPIDMLVLLLGTNDIKFNADYLPVHQALATHHFVAYDELVRHSIAMEVPPSSFQATKPLQANNAALLKERQMTMVDDRITFFEWPFPYENFHNSELWSDGFHPTDIGYDIIGQSLAPVIWGVLEGTQRVFCYGDAWTSGKTGGTDALHPYAPELENLLRGDSSTGRNAVVGHLGFGERGALELAESSRGGASRYGLANQLAGAPEMDVVILWAGAYDLRSGDNGYQRVFRAIRAMNDIALYRGAKRTIIIGLPPPESEDRPLLREAVNDRLETYAAAKSETTYFRFPFNQYTPSARVWGPGGH
;
A
#
# COMPACT_ATOMS: atom_id res chain seq x y z
N LEU A 1 -8.83 -0.20 4.80
CA LEU A 1 -7.89 0.87 4.43
C LEU A 1 -7.34 1.50 5.69
N ARG A 2 -6.02 1.68 5.79
CA ARG A 2 -5.36 2.35 6.91
C ARG A 2 -4.66 3.61 6.42
N LEU A 3 -5.13 4.76 6.88
CA LEU A 3 -4.62 6.08 6.52
C LEU A 3 -3.81 6.63 7.68
N LEU A 4 -2.56 7.01 7.44
CA LEU A 4 -1.76 7.75 8.41
C LEU A 4 -1.85 9.24 8.11
N CYS A 5 -2.51 10.01 8.97
CA CYS A 5 -2.51 11.47 8.91
C CYS A 5 -1.33 11.98 9.75
N TYR A 6 -0.23 12.35 9.08
CA TYR A 6 1.02 12.79 9.72
C TYR A 6 1.18 14.31 9.59
N GLY A 7 1.44 15.00 10.70
CA GLY A 7 1.60 16.46 10.61
C GLY A 7 1.80 17.24 11.90
N ASP A 8 1.33 18.49 11.86
CA ASP A 8 1.47 19.47 12.95
C ASP A 8 0.14 19.77 13.68
N SER A 9 0.00 20.95 14.28
CA SER A 9 -1.22 21.35 15.00
C SER A 9 -2.46 21.35 14.12
N ILE A 10 -2.33 21.52 12.81
CA ILE A 10 -3.47 21.46 11.91
C ILE A 10 -3.96 20.01 11.79
N THR A 11 -3.06 19.05 11.67
CA THR A 11 -3.43 17.62 11.71
C THR A 11 -4.01 17.20 13.05
N VAL A 12 -3.55 17.78 14.16
CA VAL A 12 -4.15 17.55 15.50
C VAL A 12 -5.59 18.06 15.60
N GLY A 13 -6.00 19.03 14.79
CA GLY A 13 -7.30 19.67 14.95
C GLY A 13 -7.32 20.76 16.01
N THR A 14 -6.17 21.39 16.30
CA THR A 14 -6.10 22.46 17.31
C THR A 14 -6.90 23.67 16.85
N TRP A 15 -7.79 24.20 17.70
CA TRP A 15 -8.53 25.44 17.45
C TRP A 15 -8.89 26.15 18.76
N SER A 16 -9.41 27.39 18.70
CA SER A 16 -9.66 28.21 19.90
C SER A 16 -10.95 27.88 20.67
N GLY A 17 -11.84 27.05 20.09
CA GLY A 17 -13.19 26.81 20.63
C GLY A 17 -13.34 25.62 21.56
N GLY A 18 -12.31 24.79 21.77
CA GLY A 18 -12.40 23.69 22.72
C GLY A 18 -11.48 22.51 22.42
N ASP A 19 -12.05 21.30 22.53
CA ASP A 19 -11.35 20.04 22.30
C ASP A 19 -10.85 19.93 20.85
N PRO A 20 -9.75 19.19 20.60
CA PRO A 20 -9.23 19.00 19.24
C PRO A 20 -10.28 18.39 18.29
N ALA A 21 -10.35 18.91 17.07
CA ALA A 21 -11.26 18.46 16.01
C ALA A 21 -10.45 18.07 14.76
N PRO A 22 -9.75 16.92 14.76
CA PRO A 22 -8.87 16.56 13.65
C PRO A 22 -9.66 16.23 12.39
N TYR A 23 -9.21 16.73 11.23
CA TYR A 23 -9.87 16.44 9.95
C TYR A 23 -9.91 14.93 9.63
N SER A 24 -9.07 14.12 10.28
CA SER A 24 -9.04 12.66 10.12
C SER A 24 -10.34 11.99 10.55
N ASP A 25 -11.12 12.61 11.44
CA ASP A 25 -12.37 12.04 11.94
C ASP A 25 -13.46 12.20 10.87
N ALA A 26 -13.67 13.42 10.39
CA ALA A 26 -14.58 13.70 9.27
C ALA A 26 -14.18 12.96 7.98
N LEU A 27 -12.88 12.83 7.72
CA LEU A 27 -12.38 12.02 6.60
C LEU A 27 -12.79 10.55 6.73
N GLN A 28 -12.61 9.95 7.90
CA GLN A 28 -12.98 8.56 8.15
C GLN A 28 -14.48 8.35 7.99
N GLU A 29 -15.28 9.26 8.56
CA GLU A 29 -16.74 9.23 8.47
C GLU A 29 -17.21 9.34 7.01
N THR A 30 -16.71 10.32 6.26
CA THR A 30 -17.06 10.54 4.86
C THR A 30 -16.70 9.31 4.01
N LEU A 31 -15.49 8.76 4.19
CA LEU A 31 -15.06 7.57 3.45
C LEU A 31 -15.92 6.34 3.75
N ALA A 32 -16.37 6.18 5.00
CA ALA A 32 -17.24 5.08 5.40
C ALA A 32 -18.67 5.25 4.87
N GLN A 33 -19.22 6.46 4.94
CA GLN A 33 -20.61 6.75 4.56
C GLN A 33 -20.82 6.81 3.05
N GLU A 34 -19.95 7.51 2.33
CA GLU A 34 -20.16 7.79 0.90
C GLU A 34 -19.61 6.68 -0.01
N TYR A 35 -18.51 6.03 0.39
CA TYR A 35 -17.83 5.05 -0.44
C TYR A 35 -17.86 3.62 0.14
N GLY A 36 -18.61 3.40 1.23
CA GLY A 36 -18.81 2.09 1.84
C GLY A 36 -17.51 1.40 2.29
N THR A 37 -16.45 2.17 2.51
CA THR A 37 -15.11 1.63 2.77
C THR A 37 -14.84 1.55 4.26
N HIS A 38 -14.38 0.40 4.74
CA HIS A 38 -13.85 0.32 6.10
C HIS A 38 -12.46 1.00 6.14
N VAL A 39 -12.46 2.24 6.61
CA VAL A 39 -11.27 3.07 6.78
C VAL A 39 -10.96 3.19 8.27
N GLN A 40 -9.68 3.03 8.60
CA GLN A 40 -9.12 3.45 9.87
C GLN A 40 -8.16 4.60 9.61
N THR A 41 -8.46 5.78 10.15
CA THR A 41 -7.49 6.87 10.20
C THR A 41 -6.64 6.74 11.46
N ILE A 42 -5.36 7.06 11.32
CA ILE A 42 -4.38 7.06 12.39
C ILE A 42 -3.76 8.44 12.37
N MET A 43 -4.09 9.25 13.36
CA MET A 43 -3.50 10.57 13.52
C MET A 43 -2.16 10.44 14.24
N TYR A 44 -1.12 11.02 13.65
CA TYR A 44 0.20 11.12 14.28
C TYR A 44 0.79 12.49 14.01
N ALA A 45 0.56 13.40 14.95
CA ALA A 45 0.90 14.80 14.76
C ALA A 45 1.26 15.48 16.07
N PHE A 46 2.10 16.52 15.98
CA PHE A 46 2.49 17.31 17.15
C PHE A 46 2.38 18.80 16.87
N PRO A 47 1.73 19.57 17.76
CA PRO A 47 1.67 21.01 17.62
C PRO A 47 3.06 21.64 17.51
N ALA A 48 3.14 22.72 16.71
CA ALA A 48 4.38 23.46 16.42
C ALA A 48 5.46 22.67 15.65
N TRP A 49 5.20 21.43 15.21
CA TRP A 49 6.15 20.71 14.36
C TRP A 49 6.41 21.44 13.05
N ARG A 50 7.68 21.37 12.68
CA ARG A 50 8.24 21.90 11.45
C ARG A 50 8.61 20.74 10.56
N ALA A 51 8.41 20.87 9.25
CA ALA A 51 8.83 19.88 8.27
C ALA A 51 10.33 19.58 8.41
N ILE A 52 11.16 20.62 8.54
CA ILE A 52 12.63 20.50 8.65
C ILE A 52 13.01 19.67 9.88
N SER A 53 12.54 20.05 11.07
CA SER A 53 12.88 19.34 12.31
C SER A 53 12.30 17.92 12.37
N SER A 54 11.13 17.70 11.77
CA SER A 54 10.55 16.34 11.63
C SER A 54 11.41 15.46 10.71
N ALA A 55 11.96 16.02 9.62
CA ALA A 55 12.83 15.27 8.71
C ALA A 55 14.19 14.92 9.37
N GLU A 56 14.76 15.82 10.17
CA GLU A 56 15.97 15.55 10.96
C GLU A 56 15.75 14.39 11.94
N GLY A 57 14.55 14.31 12.52
CA GLY A 57 14.13 13.27 13.46
C GLY A 57 13.45 12.05 12.82
N ILE A 58 13.53 11.86 11.50
CA ILE A 58 12.67 10.90 10.79
C ILE A 58 12.90 9.43 11.19
N TYR A 59 14.08 9.13 11.73
CA TYR A 59 14.45 7.82 12.29
C TYR A 59 14.50 7.80 13.83
N THR A 60 14.14 8.89 14.50
CA THR A 60 14.16 8.95 15.96
C THR A 60 13.12 8.00 16.56
N HIS A 61 13.54 7.22 17.56
CA HIS A 61 12.70 6.23 18.21
C HIS A 61 11.41 6.87 18.74
N ASN A 62 10.27 6.22 18.47
CA ASN A 62 8.90 6.62 18.86
C ASN A 62 8.33 7.89 18.22
N LEU A 63 9.10 8.70 17.50
CA LEU A 63 8.66 9.98 16.94
C LEU A 63 8.82 10.11 15.41
N GLY A 64 9.82 9.44 14.84
CA GLY A 64 10.11 9.53 13.42
C GLY A 64 9.13 8.72 12.56
N LEU A 65 8.75 9.28 11.41
CA LEU A 65 7.86 8.64 10.43
C LEU A 65 8.28 7.20 10.10
N ALA A 66 9.58 6.96 9.86
CA ALA A 66 10.10 5.63 9.54
C ALA A 66 9.75 4.61 10.63
N ASN A 67 9.97 4.98 11.90
CA ASN A 67 9.66 4.12 13.03
C ASN A 67 8.16 3.89 13.19
N ILE A 68 7.31 4.87 12.91
CA ILE A 68 5.85 4.70 13.04
C ILE A 68 5.34 3.73 11.99
N LEU A 69 5.82 3.85 10.76
CA LEU A 69 5.51 2.93 9.68
C LEU A 69 6.01 1.52 10.01
N ASN A 70 7.24 1.39 10.51
CA ASN A 70 7.86 0.11 10.84
C ASN A 70 7.26 -0.56 12.11
N PHE A 71 7.08 0.17 13.22
CA PHE A 71 6.51 -0.40 14.46
C PHE A 71 5.05 -0.83 14.30
N ARG A 72 4.26 -0.13 13.48
CA ARG A 72 2.85 -0.46 13.27
C ARG A 72 2.64 -1.61 12.28
N VAL A 73 3.66 -1.99 11.50
CA VAL A 73 3.70 -3.26 10.75
C VAL A 73 3.65 -4.47 11.71
N MET A 74 4.09 -4.33 12.96
CA MET A 74 3.94 -5.40 13.97
C MET A 74 2.52 -5.51 14.54
N SER A 75 1.65 -4.51 14.35
CA SER A 75 0.25 -4.53 14.77
C SER A 75 -0.70 -4.65 13.56
N LEU A 76 -0.95 -5.90 13.17
CA LEU A 76 -2.07 -6.42 12.36
C LEU A 76 -2.26 -5.98 10.89
N ALA A 77 -1.79 -4.81 10.42
CA ALA A 77 -1.81 -4.47 8.98
C ALA A 77 -0.92 -3.24 8.63
N PRO A 78 -0.30 -3.21 7.42
CA PRO A 78 0.51 -2.08 6.95
C PRO A 78 -0.34 -0.82 6.71
N ILE A 79 0.30 0.35 6.66
CA ILE A 79 -0.34 1.61 6.26
C ILE A 79 -0.51 1.62 4.74
N ASP A 80 -1.74 1.87 4.28
CA ASP A 80 -2.03 1.88 2.85
C ASP A 80 -1.62 3.21 2.21
N MET A 81 -1.85 4.32 2.91
CA MET A 81 -1.60 5.66 2.41
C MET A 81 -1.21 6.64 3.53
N LEU A 82 -0.30 7.55 3.20
CA LEU A 82 0.12 8.66 4.05
C LEU A 82 -0.59 9.95 3.59
N VAL A 83 -1.19 10.70 4.51
CA VAL A 83 -1.62 12.08 4.31
C VAL A 83 -0.64 12.97 5.07
N LEU A 84 0.15 13.77 4.36
CA LEU A 84 1.22 14.59 4.93
C LEU A 84 0.82 16.07 4.92
N LEU A 85 0.73 16.66 6.12
CA LEU A 85 0.54 18.10 6.31
C LEU A 85 1.57 18.64 7.30
N LEU A 86 2.63 19.23 6.75
CA LEU A 86 3.70 19.90 7.49
C LEU A 86 4.12 21.17 6.75
N GLY A 87 4.91 22.00 7.42
CA GLY A 87 5.46 23.23 6.83
C GLY A 87 4.71 24.49 7.24
N THR A 88 3.55 24.39 7.88
CA THR A 88 2.79 25.56 8.34
C THR A 88 3.61 26.42 9.31
N ASN A 89 4.28 25.75 10.27
CA ASN A 89 5.15 26.39 11.24
C ASN A 89 6.44 26.91 10.61
N ASP A 90 7.00 26.22 9.61
CA ASP A 90 8.17 26.71 8.87
C ASP A 90 7.87 28.03 8.17
N ILE A 91 6.74 28.13 7.46
CA ILE A 91 6.30 29.36 6.81
C ILE A 91 6.02 30.45 7.87
N LYS A 92 5.31 30.11 8.96
CA LYS A 92 5.07 31.05 10.08
C LYS A 92 6.37 31.65 10.63
N PHE A 93 7.43 30.85 10.77
CA PHE A 93 8.75 31.28 11.23
C PHE A 93 9.70 31.75 10.12
N ASN A 94 9.17 32.04 8.92
CA ASN A 94 9.92 32.61 7.79
C ASN A 94 11.08 31.73 7.30
N ALA A 95 10.93 30.40 7.35
CA ALA A 95 11.87 29.52 6.68
C ALA A 95 11.83 29.74 5.16
N ASP A 96 12.97 29.56 4.51
CA ASP A 96 13.02 29.50 3.05
C ASP A 96 12.26 28.27 2.53
N TYR A 97 11.61 28.40 1.38
CA TYR A 97 10.73 27.35 0.83
C TYR A 97 11.52 26.10 0.44
N LEU A 98 12.78 26.24 0.02
CA LEU A 98 13.57 25.14 -0.53
C LEU A 98 13.94 24.09 0.52
N PRO A 99 14.48 24.44 1.72
CA PRO A 99 14.68 23.47 2.79
C PRO A 99 13.39 22.79 3.27
N VAL A 100 12.27 23.52 3.28
CA VAL A 100 10.96 22.97 3.65
C VAL A 100 10.51 21.93 2.62
N HIS A 101 10.61 22.25 1.34
CA HIS A 101 10.32 21.32 0.25
C HIS A 101 11.18 20.06 0.31
N GLN A 102 12.49 20.20 0.52
CA GLN A 102 13.39 19.05 0.66
C GLN A 102 12.99 18.16 1.83
N ALA A 103 12.64 18.76 2.97
CA ALA A 103 12.15 18.01 4.13
C ALA A 103 10.86 17.26 3.83
N LEU A 104 9.89 17.88 3.15
CA LEU A 104 8.64 17.21 2.74
C LEU A 104 8.93 16.05 1.78
N ALA A 105 9.80 16.24 0.78
CA ALA A 105 10.22 15.18 -0.13
C ALA A 105 10.83 13.99 0.62
N THR A 106 11.69 14.24 1.62
CA THR A 106 12.25 13.19 2.48
C THR A 106 11.18 12.37 3.19
N HIS A 107 10.08 12.97 3.66
CA HIS A 107 8.98 12.22 4.28
C HIS A 107 8.27 11.31 3.28
N HIS A 108 8.00 11.80 2.07
CA HIS A 108 7.39 10.99 1.02
C HIS A 108 8.29 9.82 0.60
N PHE A 109 9.60 10.05 0.48
CA PHE A 109 10.55 8.98 0.18
C PHE A 109 10.63 7.94 1.29
N VAL A 110 10.72 8.35 2.55
CA VAL A 110 10.70 7.38 3.66
C VAL A 110 9.40 6.58 3.69
N ALA A 111 8.26 7.20 3.39
CA ALA A 111 7.00 6.47 3.28
C ALA A 111 7.06 5.37 2.21
N TYR A 112 7.63 5.69 1.04
CA TYR A 112 7.85 4.71 -0.03
C TYR A 112 8.77 3.56 0.41
N ASP A 113 9.91 3.87 1.05
CA ASP A 113 10.87 2.87 1.52
C ASP A 113 10.24 1.92 2.55
N GLU A 114 9.33 2.44 3.38
CA GLU A 114 8.55 1.68 4.38
C GLU A 114 7.25 1.09 3.81
N LEU A 115 7.18 0.90 2.48
CA LEU A 115 6.11 0.21 1.76
C LEU A 115 4.73 0.89 1.82
N VAL A 116 4.66 2.18 2.15
CA VAL A 116 3.44 2.97 1.95
C VAL A 116 3.24 3.13 0.45
N ARG A 117 2.03 2.79 -0.01
CA ARG A 117 1.76 2.61 -1.43
C ARG A 117 1.62 3.94 -2.15
N HIS A 118 0.96 4.89 -1.48
CA HIS A 118 0.65 6.22 -2.00
C HIS A 118 0.73 7.24 -0.88
N SER A 119 1.01 8.49 -1.24
CA SER A 119 0.97 9.60 -0.29
C SER A 119 0.28 10.82 -0.86
N ILE A 120 -0.37 11.59 0.01
CA ILE A 120 -0.99 12.86 -0.31
C ILE A 120 -0.11 13.97 0.28
N ALA A 121 0.40 14.85 -0.58
CA ALA A 121 1.07 16.07 -0.20
C ALA A 121 0.03 17.18 -0.05
N MET A 122 -0.34 17.54 1.19
CA MET A 122 -1.27 18.65 1.41
C MET A 122 -0.55 19.99 1.23
N GLU A 123 -1.23 20.94 0.59
CA GLU A 123 -0.80 22.33 0.54
C GLU A 123 -0.69 22.91 1.96
N VAL A 124 0.33 23.74 2.20
CA VAL A 124 0.38 24.56 3.41
C VAL A 124 -0.77 25.58 3.34
N PRO A 125 -1.74 25.54 4.28
CA PRO A 125 -2.90 26.43 4.24
C PRO A 125 -2.51 27.90 4.20
N PRO A 126 -3.34 28.75 3.57
CA PRO A 126 -3.19 30.19 3.72
C PRO A 126 -3.44 30.61 5.18
N SER A 127 -2.86 31.73 5.60
CA SER A 127 -2.96 32.20 7.00
C SER A 127 -2.76 33.70 7.14
N SER A 128 -3.08 34.23 8.32
CA SER A 128 -2.85 35.63 8.72
C SER A 128 -1.39 36.06 8.55
N PHE A 129 -0.43 35.14 8.77
CA PHE A 129 0.99 35.41 8.57
C PHE A 129 1.31 35.64 7.09
N GLN A 130 0.74 34.85 6.19
CA GLN A 130 0.91 35.04 4.75
C GLN A 130 0.19 36.31 4.28
N ALA A 131 -1.03 36.57 4.79
CA ALA A 131 -1.80 37.75 4.43
C ALA A 131 -1.13 39.08 4.84
N THR A 132 -0.35 39.08 5.92
CA THR A 132 0.27 40.30 6.47
C THR A 132 1.76 40.43 6.18
N LYS A 133 2.44 39.36 5.73
CA LYS A 133 3.88 39.35 5.52
C LYS A 133 4.23 38.83 4.11
N PRO A 134 4.65 39.73 3.18
CA PRO A 134 4.90 39.38 1.79
C PRO A 134 5.91 38.25 1.57
N LEU A 135 6.95 38.14 2.41
CA LEU A 135 7.96 37.11 2.28
C LEU A 135 7.39 35.70 2.57
N GLN A 136 6.56 35.57 3.61
CA GLN A 136 5.88 34.33 3.94
C GLN A 136 4.88 33.92 2.85
N ALA A 137 4.14 34.88 2.29
CA ALA A 137 3.25 34.62 1.15
C ALA A 137 4.03 34.10 -0.06
N ASN A 138 5.16 34.76 -0.40
CA ASN A 138 6.02 34.33 -1.49
C ASN A 138 6.60 32.93 -1.25
N ASN A 139 7.08 32.63 -0.05
CA ASN A 139 7.61 31.31 0.27
C ASN A 139 6.53 30.22 0.25
N ALA A 140 5.30 30.50 0.70
CA ALA A 140 4.19 29.57 0.60
C ALA A 140 3.82 29.28 -0.86
N ALA A 141 3.76 30.31 -1.71
CA ALA A 141 3.47 30.15 -3.14
C ALA A 141 4.56 29.33 -3.85
N LEU A 142 5.84 29.64 -3.62
CA LEU A 142 6.95 28.86 -4.18
C LEU A 142 6.99 27.42 -3.64
N LEU A 143 6.65 27.21 -2.37
CA LEU A 143 6.54 25.87 -1.79
C LEU A 143 5.44 25.06 -2.48
N LYS A 144 4.26 25.66 -2.70
CA LYS A 144 3.16 25.03 -3.45
C LYS A 144 3.61 24.60 -4.84
N GLU A 145 4.22 25.50 -5.61
CA GLU A 145 4.76 25.20 -6.93
C GLU A 145 5.73 24.01 -6.89
N ARG A 146 6.61 23.95 -5.90
CA ARG A 146 7.54 22.82 -5.73
C ARG A 146 6.86 21.53 -5.28
N GLN A 147 5.87 21.58 -4.41
CA GLN A 147 5.10 20.39 -4.02
C GLN A 147 4.39 19.79 -5.24
N MET A 148 3.82 20.63 -6.11
CA MET A 148 3.20 20.16 -7.35
C MET A 148 4.20 19.46 -8.29
N THR A 149 5.49 19.82 -8.26
CA THR A 149 6.52 19.10 -9.03
C THR A 149 6.90 17.73 -8.47
N MET A 150 6.47 17.39 -7.25
CA MET A 150 6.65 16.05 -6.67
C MET A 150 5.55 15.08 -7.10
N VAL A 151 4.48 15.55 -7.73
CA VAL A 151 3.35 14.71 -8.12
C VAL A 151 3.80 13.69 -9.16
N ASP A 152 3.50 12.43 -8.89
CA ASP A 152 3.78 11.28 -9.74
C ASP A 152 2.71 10.18 -9.53
N ASP A 153 3.04 8.94 -9.88
CA ASP A 153 2.15 7.79 -9.69
C ASP A 153 1.95 7.39 -8.21
N ARG A 154 2.75 7.92 -7.28
CA ARG A 154 2.74 7.58 -5.84
C ARG A 154 2.48 8.79 -4.94
N ILE A 155 2.52 10.01 -5.49
CA ILE A 155 2.27 11.25 -4.75
C ILE A 155 1.16 12.03 -5.44
N THR A 156 0.08 12.30 -4.72
CA THR A 156 -0.98 13.23 -5.16
C THR A 156 -0.88 14.53 -4.37
N PHE A 157 -0.94 15.66 -5.05
CA PHE A 157 -1.04 16.96 -4.41
C PHE A 157 -2.51 17.28 -4.08
N PHE A 158 -2.77 17.73 -2.86
CA PHE A 158 -4.08 18.18 -2.42
C PHE A 158 -4.03 19.67 -2.15
N GLU A 159 -4.72 20.43 -3.01
CA GLU A 159 -4.90 21.87 -2.85
C GLU A 159 -5.83 22.15 -1.65
N TRP A 160 -5.52 23.19 -0.89
CA TRP A 160 -6.30 23.53 0.29
C TRP A 160 -7.74 23.96 -0.11
N PRO A 161 -8.79 23.44 0.54
CA PRO A 161 -10.13 23.42 -0.06
C PRO A 161 -10.93 24.73 0.08
N PHE A 162 -10.45 25.71 0.84
CA PHE A 162 -11.14 26.99 0.99
C PHE A 162 -10.16 28.17 1.12
N PRO A 163 -10.52 29.35 0.60
CA PRO A 163 -9.65 30.51 0.67
C PRO A 163 -9.44 31.01 2.10
N TYR A 164 -8.37 31.78 2.30
CA TYR A 164 -8.25 32.61 3.50
C TYR A 164 -9.10 33.86 3.33
N GLU A 165 -10.27 33.84 3.96
CA GLU A 165 -11.10 35.03 4.13
C GLU A 165 -10.68 35.75 5.42
N ASN A 166 -11.03 37.03 5.58
CA ASN A 166 -10.72 37.77 6.81
C ASN A 166 -11.28 36.99 8.02
N PHE A 167 -10.39 36.37 8.82
CA PHE A 167 -10.76 35.38 9.82
C PHE A 167 -11.76 35.90 10.85
N HIS A 168 -11.79 37.21 11.09
CA HIS A 168 -12.77 37.85 11.98
C HIS A 168 -14.23 37.67 11.54
N ASN A 169 -14.47 37.33 10.28
CA ASN A 169 -15.81 37.13 9.71
C ASN A 169 -16.02 35.70 9.17
N SER A 170 -15.09 34.78 9.45
CA SER A 170 -15.14 33.44 8.90
C SER A 170 -15.58 32.42 9.95
N GLU A 171 -16.56 31.58 9.59
CA GLU A 171 -16.91 30.39 10.37
C GLU A 171 -15.86 29.29 10.24
N LEU A 172 -14.86 29.45 9.35
CA LEU A 172 -13.88 28.42 9.00
C LEU A 172 -12.52 28.61 9.67
N TRP A 173 -12.22 29.80 10.19
CA TRP A 173 -10.92 30.15 10.76
C TRP A 173 -11.07 30.61 12.22
N SER A 174 -10.33 30.00 13.14
CA SER A 174 -10.50 30.24 14.58
C SER A 174 -9.58 31.34 15.14
N ASP A 175 -8.35 31.44 14.65
CA ASP A 175 -7.35 32.41 15.10
C ASP A 175 -6.53 33.02 13.94
N GLY A 176 -7.03 32.85 12.71
CA GLY A 176 -6.34 33.25 11.49
C GLY A 176 -5.14 32.35 11.15
N PHE A 177 -4.95 31.22 11.81
CA PHE A 177 -3.95 30.21 11.48
C PHE A 177 -4.52 28.80 11.51
N HIS A 178 -5.34 28.48 12.50
CA HIS A 178 -6.05 27.23 12.65
C HIS A 178 -7.49 27.34 12.13
N PRO A 179 -8.01 26.29 11.47
CA PRO A 179 -9.44 26.16 11.19
C PRO A 179 -10.29 26.12 12.47
N THR A 180 -11.60 26.28 12.32
CA THR A 180 -12.61 25.84 13.32
C THR A 180 -12.90 24.34 13.15
N ASP A 181 -13.72 23.79 14.03
CA ASP A 181 -14.29 22.44 13.85
C ASP A 181 -14.97 22.26 12.48
N ILE A 182 -15.81 23.22 12.07
CA ILE A 182 -16.45 23.24 10.75
C ILE A 182 -15.40 23.26 9.63
N GLY A 183 -14.34 24.08 9.78
CA GLY A 183 -13.24 24.13 8.82
C GLY A 183 -12.51 22.79 8.69
N TYR A 184 -12.29 22.09 9.81
CA TYR A 184 -11.71 20.74 9.80
C TYR A 184 -12.60 19.69 9.15
N ASP A 185 -13.92 19.75 9.38
CA ASP A 185 -14.88 18.87 8.72
C ASP A 185 -14.81 19.03 7.19
N ILE A 186 -14.77 20.27 6.70
CA ILE A 186 -14.65 20.57 5.26
C ILE A 186 -13.34 20.00 4.69
N ILE A 187 -12.23 20.07 5.42
CA ILE A 187 -10.96 19.47 4.98
C ILE A 187 -11.13 17.96 4.82
N GLY A 188 -11.67 17.28 5.83
CA GLY A 188 -11.89 15.84 5.81
C GLY A 188 -12.80 15.40 4.66
N GLN A 189 -13.92 16.10 4.48
CA GLN A 189 -14.89 15.86 3.40
C GLN A 189 -14.28 16.11 2.01
N SER A 190 -13.50 17.18 1.84
CA SER A 190 -12.88 17.52 0.56
C SER A 190 -11.74 16.57 0.18
N LEU A 191 -11.05 16.01 1.17
CA LEU A 191 -9.96 15.05 0.95
C LEU A 191 -10.48 13.66 0.58
N ALA A 192 -11.67 13.27 1.07
CA ALA A 192 -12.28 11.98 0.81
C ALA A 192 -12.39 11.60 -0.69
N PRO A 193 -12.94 12.43 -1.59
CA PRO A 193 -13.01 12.09 -3.01
C PRO A 193 -11.64 11.97 -3.68
N VAL A 194 -10.63 12.71 -3.22
CA VAL A 194 -9.26 12.62 -3.76
C VAL A 194 -8.64 11.28 -3.37
N ILE A 195 -8.75 10.91 -2.09
CA ILE A 195 -8.30 9.59 -1.60
C ILE A 195 -9.06 8.49 -2.33
N TRP A 196 -10.37 8.60 -2.47
CA TRP A 196 -11.18 7.62 -3.19
C TRP A 196 -10.77 7.47 -4.66
N GLY A 197 -10.51 8.57 -5.37
CA GLY A 197 -10.05 8.53 -6.76
C GLY A 197 -8.72 7.78 -6.92
N VAL A 198 -7.78 7.97 -5.99
CA VAL A 198 -6.53 7.18 -5.94
C VAL A 198 -6.84 5.70 -5.71
N LEU A 199 -7.79 5.39 -4.83
CA LEU A 199 -8.13 4.01 -4.47
C LEU A 199 -8.90 3.25 -5.56
N GLU A 200 -9.81 3.90 -6.29
CA GLU A 200 -10.54 3.28 -7.40
C GLU A 200 -9.66 3.05 -8.62
N GLY A 201 -8.73 3.96 -8.89
CA GLY A 201 -7.81 3.86 -10.03
C GLY A 201 -6.68 2.84 -9.85
N THR A 202 -6.53 2.27 -8.65
CA THR A 202 -5.42 1.38 -8.32
C THR A 202 -5.85 -0.08 -8.33
N GLN A 203 -5.27 -0.85 -9.26
CA GLN A 203 -5.41 -2.29 -9.31
C GLN A 203 -4.62 -2.95 -8.17
N ARG A 204 -5.30 -3.75 -7.35
CA ARG A 204 -4.69 -4.46 -6.21
C ARG A 204 -4.45 -5.92 -6.58
N VAL A 205 -3.18 -6.30 -6.58
CA VAL A 205 -2.71 -7.66 -6.86
C VAL A 205 -2.10 -8.25 -5.59
N PHE A 206 -2.44 -9.49 -5.27
CA PHE A 206 -1.83 -10.22 -4.16
C PHE A 206 -1.27 -11.57 -4.61
N CYS A 207 0.04 -11.74 -4.48
CA CYS A 207 0.76 -12.96 -4.82
C CYS A 207 0.89 -13.86 -3.59
N TYR A 208 0.30 -15.05 -3.62
CA TYR A 208 0.31 -15.99 -2.50
C TYR A 208 0.80 -17.37 -2.94
N GLY A 209 1.72 -17.96 -2.18
CA GLY A 209 2.27 -19.24 -2.59
C GLY A 209 3.45 -19.77 -1.79
N ASP A 210 4.20 -20.68 -2.40
CA ASP A 210 5.33 -21.36 -1.78
C ASP A 210 6.65 -20.57 -1.98
N ALA A 211 7.78 -21.29 -1.97
CA ALA A 211 9.12 -20.75 -2.14
C ALA A 211 9.29 -19.87 -3.38
N TRP A 212 8.57 -20.20 -4.47
CA TRP A 212 8.60 -19.43 -5.71
C TRP A 212 7.98 -18.04 -5.57
N THR A 213 6.95 -17.92 -4.72
CA THR A 213 6.34 -16.62 -4.42
C THR A 213 7.24 -15.76 -3.53
N SER A 214 8.00 -16.38 -2.62
CA SER A 214 9.00 -15.66 -1.83
C SER A 214 10.27 -15.36 -2.62
N GLY A 215 10.48 -16.01 -3.76
CA GLY A 215 11.72 -15.94 -4.52
C GLY A 215 12.93 -16.46 -3.75
N LYS A 216 12.77 -17.54 -2.98
CA LYS A 216 13.88 -18.15 -2.25
C LYS A 216 14.79 -18.85 -3.25
N THR A 217 16.03 -18.35 -3.39
CA THR A 217 17.05 -18.95 -4.26
C THR A 217 17.94 -19.89 -3.45
N GLY A 218 18.35 -21.02 -4.04
CA GLY A 218 19.15 -22.04 -3.36
C GLY A 218 20.46 -21.47 -2.80
N GLY A 219 20.67 -21.59 -1.48
CA GLY A 219 21.95 -21.31 -0.83
C GLY A 219 22.11 -19.94 -0.17
N THR A 220 21.09 -19.07 -0.18
CA THR A 220 21.11 -17.81 0.58
C THR A 220 19.80 -17.59 1.32
N ASP A 221 19.83 -16.80 2.40
CA ASP A 221 18.63 -16.33 3.09
C ASP A 221 17.97 -15.13 2.37
N ALA A 222 18.54 -14.68 1.25
CA ALA A 222 17.98 -13.59 0.47
C ALA A 222 16.72 -14.03 -0.28
N LEU A 223 15.71 -13.16 -0.28
CA LEU A 223 14.43 -13.36 -0.94
C LEU A 223 14.32 -12.44 -2.16
N HIS A 224 13.91 -12.99 -3.29
CA HIS A 224 13.73 -12.28 -4.56
C HIS A 224 12.31 -12.46 -5.12
N PRO A 225 11.27 -12.02 -4.38
CA PRO A 225 9.89 -12.18 -4.82
C PRO A 225 9.68 -11.50 -6.19
N TYR A 226 8.83 -12.07 -7.04
CA TYR A 226 8.53 -11.47 -8.34
C TYR A 226 7.57 -10.27 -8.27
N ALA A 227 6.93 -10.06 -7.11
CA ALA A 227 5.93 -9.02 -6.92
C ALA A 227 6.42 -7.57 -7.17
N PRO A 228 7.62 -7.15 -6.69
CA PRO A 228 8.14 -5.82 -7.01
C PRO A 228 8.32 -5.58 -8.51
N GLU A 229 8.82 -6.57 -9.26
CA GLU A 229 8.99 -6.44 -10.70
C GLU A 229 7.63 -6.44 -11.43
N LEU A 230 6.67 -7.26 -10.97
CA LEU A 230 5.31 -7.23 -11.48
C LEU A 230 4.65 -5.86 -11.25
N GLU A 231 4.86 -5.24 -10.08
CA GLU A 231 4.37 -3.90 -9.78
C GLU A 231 4.95 -2.86 -10.75
N ASN A 232 6.27 -2.88 -10.95
CA ASN A 232 6.94 -1.97 -11.88
C ASN A 232 6.41 -2.09 -13.31
N LEU A 233 6.21 -3.33 -13.79
CA LEU A 233 5.69 -3.58 -15.13
C LEU A 233 4.24 -3.11 -15.29
N LEU A 234 3.39 -3.36 -14.29
CA LEU A 234 1.99 -2.92 -14.33
C LEU A 234 1.86 -1.40 -14.26
N ARG A 235 2.77 -0.72 -13.53
CA ARG A 235 2.82 0.75 -13.47
C ARG A 235 3.40 1.39 -14.72
N GLY A 236 4.43 0.79 -15.29
CA GLY A 236 5.12 1.29 -16.49
C GLY A 236 4.24 1.26 -17.75
N ASP A 237 3.16 0.48 -17.73
CA ASP A 237 2.21 0.41 -18.85
C ASP A 237 1.22 1.59 -18.82
N SER A 238 1.72 2.75 -19.27
CA SER A 238 0.94 3.97 -19.44
C SER A 238 -0.27 3.81 -20.36
N SER A 239 -0.33 2.74 -21.17
CA SER A 239 -1.47 2.47 -22.05
C SER A 239 -2.73 2.07 -21.29
N THR A 240 -2.59 1.53 -20.07
CA THR A 240 -3.74 1.16 -19.23
C THR A 240 -4.29 2.33 -18.42
N GLY A 241 -3.46 3.35 -18.17
CA GLY A 241 -3.78 4.47 -17.28
C GLY A 241 -4.12 4.05 -15.84
N ARG A 242 -3.88 2.78 -15.47
CA ARG A 242 -4.19 2.23 -14.16
C ARG A 242 -2.91 2.10 -13.35
N ASN A 243 -2.94 2.60 -12.12
CA ASN A 243 -1.89 2.30 -11.16
C ASN A 243 -2.08 0.85 -10.68
N ALA A 244 -1.00 0.21 -10.27
CA ALA A 244 -1.07 -1.12 -9.65
C ALA A 244 -0.26 -1.16 -8.36
N VAL A 245 -0.74 -1.98 -7.43
CA VAL A 245 -0.02 -2.33 -6.22
C VAL A 245 -0.01 -3.84 -6.08
N VAL A 246 1.18 -4.41 -5.86
CA VAL A 246 1.39 -5.85 -5.79
C VAL A 246 1.98 -6.23 -4.43
N GLY A 247 1.15 -6.80 -3.57
CA GLY A 247 1.62 -7.43 -2.33
C GLY A 247 2.02 -8.88 -2.56
N HIS A 248 2.87 -9.44 -1.70
CA HIS A 248 3.17 -10.87 -1.74
C HIS A 248 3.32 -11.51 -0.36
N LEU A 249 3.03 -12.80 -0.29
CA LEU A 249 3.33 -13.65 0.86
C LEU A 249 3.68 -15.06 0.37
N GLY A 250 4.97 -15.35 0.34
CA GLY A 250 5.52 -16.65 -0.03
C GLY A 250 6.12 -17.38 1.16
N PHE A 251 6.09 -18.71 1.13
CA PHE A 251 6.62 -19.56 2.20
C PHE A 251 7.65 -20.54 1.67
N GLY A 252 8.92 -20.34 2.05
CA GLY A 252 10.07 -21.08 1.53
C GLY A 252 10.04 -22.60 1.71
N GLU A 253 9.28 -23.13 2.65
CA GLU A 253 9.28 -24.56 3.01
C GLU A 253 7.88 -25.19 3.02
N ARG A 254 6.86 -24.46 2.59
CA ARG A 254 5.48 -24.94 2.62
C ARG A 254 5.01 -25.34 1.22
N GLY A 255 4.44 -26.52 1.12
CA GLY A 255 3.72 -26.96 -0.07
C GLY A 255 2.29 -26.43 -0.14
N ALA A 256 1.64 -26.62 -1.28
CA ALA A 256 0.23 -26.30 -1.49
C ALA A 256 -0.68 -26.96 -0.44
N LEU A 257 -0.36 -28.16 0.03
CA LEU A 257 -1.18 -28.85 1.05
C LEU A 257 -1.23 -28.08 2.37
N GLU A 258 -0.07 -27.71 2.89
CA GLU A 258 0.05 -26.94 4.14
C GLU A 258 -0.51 -25.52 3.98
N LEU A 259 -0.28 -24.89 2.83
CA LEU A 259 -0.83 -23.58 2.51
C LEU A 259 -2.37 -23.63 2.47
N ALA A 260 -2.97 -24.64 1.84
CA ALA A 260 -4.42 -24.78 1.80
C ALA A 260 -5.04 -25.06 3.18
N GLU A 261 -4.37 -25.83 4.03
CA GLU A 261 -4.80 -26.08 5.41
C GLU A 261 -4.77 -24.79 6.24
N SER A 262 -3.64 -24.07 6.21
CA SER A 262 -3.49 -22.80 6.92
C SER A 262 -4.41 -21.69 6.41
N SER A 263 -4.83 -21.77 5.15
CA SER A 263 -5.69 -20.77 4.49
C SER A 263 -7.13 -20.75 4.97
N ARG A 264 -7.63 -21.77 5.69
CA ARG A 264 -9.05 -21.88 6.06
C ARG A 264 -9.50 -21.02 7.26
N GLY A 265 -8.62 -20.20 7.84
CA GLY A 265 -8.99 -19.22 8.87
C GLY A 265 -8.88 -19.72 10.32
N GLY A 266 -7.82 -20.47 10.65
CA GLY A 266 -7.44 -20.77 12.04
C GLY A 266 -6.51 -19.71 12.66
N ALA A 267 -5.86 -20.04 13.78
CA ALA A 267 -4.89 -19.17 14.48
C ALA A 267 -3.65 -18.78 13.65
N SER A 268 -3.48 -19.32 12.44
CA SER A 268 -2.40 -18.93 11.55
C SER A 268 -2.69 -17.56 10.94
N ARG A 269 -2.06 -16.52 11.47
CA ARG A 269 -2.06 -15.16 10.89
C ARG A 269 -1.63 -15.12 9.41
N TYR A 270 -1.03 -16.20 8.90
CA TYR A 270 -0.45 -16.33 7.57
C TYR A 270 -1.34 -17.01 6.53
N GLY A 271 -2.54 -17.46 6.93
CA GLY A 271 -3.48 -18.10 6.01
C GLY A 271 -4.08 -17.11 5.02
N LEU A 272 -4.29 -17.54 3.77
CA LEU A 272 -4.87 -16.70 2.71
C LEU A 272 -6.19 -16.03 3.13
N ALA A 273 -7.10 -16.75 3.80
CA ALA A 273 -8.35 -16.14 4.26
C ALA A 273 -8.13 -15.00 5.26
N ASN A 274 -7.15 -15.12 6.16
CA ASN A 274 -6.85 -14.08 7.15
C ASN A 274 -6.19 -12.86 6.49
N GLN A 275 -5.31 -13.10 5.51
CA GLN A 275 -4.69 -12.03 4.73
C GLN A 275 -5.73 -11.23 3.92
N LEU A 276 -6.72 -11.92 3.34
CA LEU A 276 -7.78 -11.25 2.58
C LEU A 276 -8.87 -10.63 3.45
N ALA A 277 -9.17 -11.20 4.64
CA ALA A 277 -10.23 -10.69 5.52
C ALA A 277 -9.93 -9.29 6.08
N GLY A 278 -8.65 -8.92 6.24
CA GLY A 278 -8.23 -7.60 6.72
C GLY A 278 -7.82 -6.63 5.61
N ALA A 279 -7.81 -7.07 4.35
CA ALA A 279 -7.33 -6.28 3.24
C ALA A 279 -8.48 -5.58 2.48
N PRO A 280 -8.20 -4.46 1.78
CA PRO A 280 -9.10 -3.95 0.76
C PRO A 280 -9.43 -5.03 -0.29
N GLU A 281 -10.54 -4.87 -1.01
CA GLU A 281 -10.92 -5.78 -2.10
C GLU A 281 -9.77 -5.93 -3.11
N MET A 282 -9.44 -7.18 -3.44
CA MET A 282 -8.37 -7.51 -4.38
C MET A 282 -8.92 -7.67 -5.79
N ASP A 283 -8.31 -6.99 -6.77
CA ASP A 283 -8.69 -7.17 -8.17
C ASP A 283 -8.16 -8.51 -8.70
N VAL A 284 -6.95 -8.90 -8.27
CA VAL A 284 -6.31 -10.14 -8.70
C VAL A 284 -5.60 -10.81 -7.53
N VAL A 285 -5.83 -12.11 -7.33
CA VAL A 285 -4.99 -12.96 -6.48
C VAL A 285 -4.22 -13.95 -7.36
N ILE A 286 -2.90 -13.92 -7.29
CA ILE A 286 -2.01 -14.83 -8.02
C ILE A 286 -1.60 -15.95 -7.08
N LEU A 287 -1.89 -17.20 -7.45
CA LEU A 287 -1.58 -18.40 -6.70
C LEU A 287 -0.45 -19.17 -7.38
N TRP A 288 0.65 -19.38 -6.66
CA TRP A 288 1.75 -20.20 -7.14
C TRP A 288 2.31 -21.10 -6.05
N ALA A 289 1.83 -22.34 -6.03
CA ALA A 289 2.20 -23.33 -5.03
C ALA A 289 2.13 -24.74 -5.60
N GLY A 290 2.83 -25.69 -4.97
CA GLY A 290 2.70 -27.12 -5.26
C GLY A 290 3.97 -27.78 -5.77
N ALA A 291 5.00 -26.98 -6.08
CA ALA A 291 6.26 -27.50 -6.60
C ALA A 291 6.96 -28.36 -5.54
N TYR A 292 6.88 -27.95 -4.28
CA TYR A 292 7.47 -28.65 -3.15
C TYR A 292 6.76 -29.99 -2.85
N ASP A 293 5.42 -30.05 -2.89
CA ASP A 293 4.65 -31.25 -2.52
C ASP A 293 4.98 -32.46 -3.39
N LEU A 294 5.33 -32.23 -4.67
CA LEU A 294 5.64 -33.28 -5.63
C LEU A 294 7.11 -33.75 -5.57
N ARG A 295 7.96 -33.06 -4.80
CA ARG A 295 9.37 -33.42 -4.63
C ARG A 295 9.55 -34.68 -3.77
N SER A 296 8.78 -34.84 -2.70
CA SER A 296 8.88 -36.04 -1.84
C SER A 296 8.33 -37.30 -2.51
N GLY A 297 7.30 -37.15 -3.36
CA GLY A 297 6.65 -38.27 -4.06
C GLY A 297 5.54 -38.95 -3.26
N ASP A 298 5.42 -38.59 -1.98
CA ASP A 298 4.39 -39.12 -1.08
C ASP A 298 3.00 -38.50 -1.32
N ASN A 299 2.97 -37.38 -2.04
CA ASN A 299 1.74 -36.68 -2.35
C ASN A 299 1.27 -37.00 -3.77
N GLY A 300 0.16 -37.73 -3.88
CA GLY A 300 -0.50 -37.92 -5.17
C GLY A 300 -0.94 -36.58 -5.76
N TYR A 301 -0.76 -36.40 -7.08
CA TYR A 301 -1.08 -35.17 -7.82
C TYR A 301 -2.51 -34.64 -7.54
N GLN A 302 -3.48 -35.53 -7.29
CA GLN A 302 -4.86 -35.16 -6.93
C GLN A 302 -4.95 -34.35 -5.64
N ARG A 303 -4.10 -34.64 -4.65
CA ARG A 303 -4.07 -33.89 -3.38
C ARG A 303 -3.56 -32.48 -3.61
N VAL A 304 -2.47 -32.33 -4.38
CA VAL A 304 -1.88 -31.03 -4.73
C VAL A 304 -2.89 -30.18 -5.52
N PHE A 305 -3.53 -30.75 -6.54
CA PHE A 305 -4.60 -30.09 -7.28
C PHE A 305 -5.74 -29.60 -6.37
N ARG A 306 -6.25 -30.46 -5.48
CA ARG A 306 -7.33 -30.09 -4.55
C ARG A 306 -6.92 -28.96 -3.60
N ALA A 307 -5.66 -28.93 -3.19
CA ALA A 307 -5.12 -27.90 -2.32
C ALA A 307 -5.07 -26.53 -3.02
N ILE A 308 -4.52 -26.48 -4.23
CA ILE A 308 -4.48 -25.25 -5.05
C ILE A 308 -5.90 -24.76 -5.36
N ARG A 309 -6.80 -25.68 -5.74
CA ARG A 309 -8.23 -25.36 -5.92
C ARG A 309 -8.85 -24.78 -4.65
N ALA A 310 -8.56 -25.34 -3.48
CA ALA A 310 -9.13 -24.84 -2.23
C ALA A 310 -8.65 -23.41 -1.93
N MET A 311 -7.37 -23.08 -2.20
CA MET A 311 -6.88 -21.71 -2.08
C MET A 311 -7.57 -20.76 -3.08
N ASN A 312 -7.80 -21.21 -4.32
CA ASN A 312 -8.56 -20.45 -5.31
C ASN A 312 -9.99 -20.17 -4.86
N ASP A 313 -10.70 -21.20 -4.38
CA ASP A 313 -12.06 -21.08 -3.87
C ASP A 313 -12.11 -20.14 -2.64
N ILE A 314 -11.09 -20.15 -1.77
CA ILE A 314 -10.95 -19.21 -0.64
C ILE A 314 -10.75 -17.77 -1.13
N ALA A 315 -9.87 -17.53 -2.11
CA ALA A 315 -9.61 -16.20 -2.63
C ALA A 315 -10.88 -15.56 -3.21
N LEU A 316 -11.59 -16.30 -4.07
CA LEU A 316 -12.85 -15.85 -4.65
C LEU A 316 -13.93 -15.64 -3.58
N TYR A 317 -14.06 -16.56 -2.62
CA TYR A 317 -15.01 -16.42 -1.51
C TYR A 317 -14.74 -15.17 -0.65
N ARG A 318 -13.47 -14.76 -0.55
CA ARG A 318 -13.05 -13.56 0.19
C ARG A 318 -13.11 -12.28 -0.65
N GLY A 319 -13.70 -12.31 -1.84
CA GLY A 319 -13.96 -11.12 -2.65
C GLY A 319 -12.86 -10.78 -3.65
N ALA A 320 -11.91 -11.68 -3.94
CA ALA A 320 -11.02 -11.46 -5.08
C ALA A 320 -11.83 -11.45 -6.39
N LYS A 321 -11.76 -10.38 -7.19
CA LYS A 321 -12.50 -10.27 -8.45
C LYS A 321 -12.04 -11.29 -9.48
N ARG A 322 -10.73 -11.56 -9.51
CA ARG A 322 -10.10 -12.57 -10.36
C ARG A 322 -9.01 -13.32 -9.61
N THR A 323 -8.74 -14.53 -10.07
CA THR A 323 -7.59 -15.32 -9.64
C THR A 323 -6.76 -15.77 -10.84
N ILE A 324 -5.44 -15.83 -10.66
CA ILE A 324 -4.52 -16.42 -11.63
C ILE A 324 -3.81 -17.57 -10.94
N ILE A 325 -3.86 -18.76 -11.52
CA ILE A 325 -3.12 -19.93 -11.04
C ILE A 325 -1.92 -20.14 -11.95
N ILE A 326 -0.71 -20.02 -11.39
CA ILE A 326 0.53 -20.31 -12.13
C ILE A 326 0.78 -21.82 -12.12
N GLY A 327 1.01 -22.39 -13.30
CA GLY A 327 1.36 -23.79 -13.46
C GLY A 327 2.65 -24.16 -12.76
N LEU A 328 2.77 -25.43 -12.40
CA LEU A 328 4.00 -25.96 -11.82
C LEU A 328 5.11 -25.98 -12.88
N PRO A 329 6.34 -25.55 -12.54
CA PRO A 329 7.47 -25.63 -13.43
C PRO A 329 7.79 -27.09 -13.81
N PRO A 330 8.52 -27.36 -14.91
CA PRO A 330 9.04 -28.70 -15.19
C PRO A 330 9.93 -29.20 -14.03
N PRO A 331 10.00 -30.51 -13.76
CA PRO A 331 10.85 -31.05 -12.70
C PRO A 331 12.34 -30.90 -13.04
N GLU A 332 13.18 -30.86 -12.00
CA GLU A 332 14.65 -30.88 -12.13
C GLU A 332 15.20 -32.22 -12.62
N SER A 333 14.51 -33.32 -12.31
CA SER A 333 14.90 -34.67 -12.72
C SER A 333 13.82 -35.34 -13.55
N GLU A 334 14.26 -36.22 -14.47
CA GLU A 334 13.41 -36.95 -15.43
C GLU A 334 12.37 -37.88 -14.77
N ASP A 335 12.47 -38.14 -13.47
CA ASP A 335 11.72 -39.21 -12.82
C ASP A 335 10.23 -38.89 -12.56
N ARG A 336 9.79 -37.63 -12.65
CA ARG A 336 8.39 -37.23 -12.29
C ARG A 336 7.66 -36.18 -13.16
N PRO A 337 7.94 -36.00 -14.46
CA PRO A 337 7.24 -35.02 -15.30
C PRO A 337 5.73 -35.27 -15.36
N LEU A 338 5.33 -36.55 -15.40
CA LEU A 338 3.92 -36.95 -15.50
C LEU A 338 3.05 -36.45 -14.34
N LEU A 339 3.58 -36.33 -13.13
CA LEU A 339 2.80 -35.85 -11.97
C LEU A 339 2.53 -34.34 -12.06
N ARG A 340 3.54 -33.54 -12.46
CA ARG A 340 3.39 -32.09 -12.61
C ARG A 340 2.46 -31.77 -13.78
N GLU A 341 2.62 -32.46 -14.90
CA GLU A 341 1.74 -32.36 -16.06
C GLU A 341 0.29 -32.70 -15.67
N ALA A 342 0.07 -33.80 -14.94
CA ALA A 342 -1.26 -34.17 -14.47
C ALA A 342 -1.89 -33.14 -13.50
N VAL A 343 -1.09 -32.40 -12.71
CA VAL A 343 -1.60 -31.26 -11.93
C VAL A 343 -1.96 -30.11 -12.85
N ASN A 344 -1.05 -29.72 -13.74
CA ASN A 344 -1.21 -28.60 -14.67
C ASN A 344 -2.44 -28.75 -15.57
N ASP A 345 -2.64 -29.92 -16.20
CA ASP A 345 -3.80 -30.21 -17.06
C ASP A 345 -5.12 -30.06 -16.30
N ARG A 346 -5.14 -30.48 -15.02
CA ARG A 346 -6.32 -30.34 -14.17
C ARG A 346 -6.57 -28.91 -13.73
N LEU A 347 -5.52 -28.14 -13.43
CA LEU A 347 -5.65 -26.72 -13.11
C LEU A 347 -6.14 -25.93 -14.31
N GLU A 348 -5.64 -26.24 -15.51
CA GLU A 348 -6.08 -25.65 -16.77
C GLU A 348 -7.56 -25.96 -17.04
N THR A 349 -7.96 -27.23 -16.94
CA THR A 349 -9.36 -27.66 -17.09
C THR A 349 -10.27 -26.97 -16.06
N TYR A 350 -9.81 -26.86 -14.81
CA TYR A 350 -10.56 -26.20 -13.74
C TYR A 350 -10.73 -24.71 -14.00
N ALA A 351 -9.68 -24.01 -14.42
CA ALA A 351 -9.73 -22.58 -14.74
C ALA A 351 -10.62 -22.31 -15.96
N ALA A 352 -10.56 -23.16 -16.99
CA ALA A 352 -11.44 -23.04 -18.16
C ALA A 352 -12.94 -23.15 -17.82
N ALA A 353 -13.29 -23.80 -16.70
CA ALA A 353 -14.66 -23.91 -16.20
C ALA A 353 -15.10 -22.73 -15.30
N LYS A 354 -14.23 -21.75 -15.03
CA LYS A 354 -14.50 -20.60 -14.15
C LYS A 354 -14.09 -19.28 -14.81
N SER A 355 -15.05 -18.41 -15.09
CA SER A 355 -14.80 -17.10 -15.74
C SER A 355 -13.89 -16.15 -14.95
N GLU A 356 -13.81 -16.34 -13.65
CA GLU A 356 -13.06 -15.55 -12.68
C GLU A 356 -11.65 -16.09 -12.46
N THR A 357 -11.32 -17.28 -12.98
CA THR A 357 -10.02 -17.93 -12.78
C THR A 357 -9.29 -18.10 -14.10
N THR A 358 -8.07 -17.58 -14.18
CA THR A 358 -7.16 -17.79 -15.31
C THR A 358 -6.08 -18.79 -14.91
N TYR A 359 -5.79 -19.76 -15.78
CA TYR A 359 -4.59 -20.57 -15.65
C TYR A 359 -3.47 -19.97 -16.49
N PHE A 360 -2.31 -19.73 -15.88
CA PHE A 360 -1.12 -19.26 -16.56
C PHE A 360 -0.09 -20.38 -16.58
N ARG A 361 0.12 -20.97 -17.76
CA ARG A 361 1.12 -22.03 -17.93
C ARG A 361 2.50 -21.44 -17.68
N PHE A 362 3.29 -22.13 -16.87
CA PHE A 362 4.65 -21.69 -16.58
C PHE A 362 5.46 -21.56 -17.89
N PRO A 363 6.15 -20.42 -18.11
CA PRO A 363 6.64 -20.06 -19.44
C PRO A 363 7.89 -20.84 -19.88
N PHE A 364 8.53 -21.56 -18.96
CA PHE A 364 9.72 -22.36 -19.27
C PHE A 364 9.34 -23.83 -19.46
N ASN A 365 9.48 -24.29 -20.71
CA ASN A 365 9.06 -25.63 -21.12
C ASN A 365 10.07 -26.72 -20.74
N GLN A 366 11.31 -26.34 -20.42
CA GLN A 366 12.39 -27.24 -20.06
C GLN A 366 13.25 -26.63 -18.97
N TYR A 367 13.68 -27.47 -18.03
CA TYR A 367 14.82 -27.13 -17.19
C TYR A 367 16.07 -27.17 -18.07
N THR A 368 16.56 -26.01 -18.49
CA THR A 368 17.88 -25.90 -19.13
C THR A 368 18.88 -25.48 -18.05
N PRO A 369 19.86 -26.33 -17.69
CA PRO A 369 20.91 -26.01 -16.72
C PRO A 369 21.85 -24.86 -17.15
N SER A 370 21.54 -24.13 -18.24
CA SER A 370 22.28 -22.94 -18.59
C SER A 370 22.08 -21.90 -17.48
N ALA A 371 23.20 -21.49 -16.90
CA ALA A 371 23.36 -20.82 -15.60
C ALA A 371 22.72 -19.42 -15.43
N ARG A 372 21.68 -19.08 -16.21
CA ARG A 372 21.01 -17.77 -16.15
C ARG A 372 19.53 -17.80 -15.75
N VAL A 373 18.86 -18.96 -15.81
CA VAL A 373 17.41 -19.05 -15.57
C VAL A 373 17.07 -19.84 -14.31
N TRP A 374 17.90 -20.80 -13.92
CA TRP A 374 17.66 -21.68 -12.78
C TRP A 374 18.86 -21.67 -11.82
N GLY A 375 18.60 -21.57 -10.52
CA GLY A 375 19.63 -21.63 -9.48
C GLY A 375 20.12 -23.07 -9.20
N PRO A 376 21.20 -23.22 -8.41
CA PRO A 376 21.65 -24.51 -7.93
C PRO A 376 20.56 -25.14 -7.05
N GLY A 377 19.91 -26.19 -7.56
CA GLY A 377 18.75 -26.83 -6.91
C GLY A 377 17.39 -26.48 -7.50
N GLY A 378 17.37 -25.95 -8.73
CA GLY A 378 16.18 -25.80 -9.58
C GLY A 378 15.08 -24.85 -9.11
N HIS A 379 15.48 -23.91 -8.25
CA HIS A 379 14.69 -22.76 -7.84
C HIS A 379 15.23 -21.46 -8.46
#